data_AF-A0A816VKU8-F1
#
_entry.id   AF-A0A816VKU8-F1
#
_cell.length_a   1.000
_cell.length_b   1.000
_cell.length_c   1.000
_cell.angle_alpha   90.00
_cell.angle_beta   90.00
_cell.angle_gamma   90.00
#
_symmetry.space_group_name_H-M   'P 1'
#
loop_
_entity.id
_entity.type
_entity.pdbx_description
1 polymer ?
#
loop_
_entity_poly.entity_id
_entity_poly.type
_entity_poly.pdbx_seq_one_letter_code
_entity_poly.pdbx_strand_id
1 'polypeptide(L)'
;MESMKTQYLKSWSGRKKEKERKKRWFLENGSLLLEELISDSNGKSIPIRSFPSDQILEATNNFDSSCFVSEDAYYKWYRGDIEDRSYMIKKFSEDKVTGHRVEEVYNDIVLSARMSNHNNFLKLLGCSLEFPFPVLVFEFAGNGVLNERGGISVNGEDSLLPWGLRLKIGKEIANAVTYLHMAFPKIIIHRDVKPMHVFLDSNWTVKLSDLSFSISLPEGKTRIEAERIIGTFGYLDPLYHATSFVTEYTDVYSFGICLLVLVTGKPVVIAGSDGDPHGILSYVVGLWENGKVNEVLDPMIAKDITSVQKSQVEMCVGLALRCCEARDEYRPKMIQVAKELKLIEALLRDTS
;
A
#
# COMPACT_ATOMS: atom_id res chain seq x y z
N MET A 1 -19.64 8.95 52.11
CA MET A 1 -20.36 7.83 51.44
C MET A 1 -21.14 8.27 50.20
N GLU A 2 -21.81 9.41 50.21
CA GLU A 2 -22.68 9.86 49.10
C GLU A 2 -21.91 10.29 47.83
N SER A 3 -20.72 10.89 48.01
CA SER A 3 -19.78 11.20 46.92
C SER A 3 -19.25 9.94 46.21
N MET A 4 -18.84 8.91 46.96
CA MET A 4 -18.40 7.62 46.39
C MET A 4 -19.52 6.89 45.64
N LYS A 5 -20.75 6.87 46.17
CA LYS A 5 -21.91 6.25 45.49
C LYS A 5 -22.22 6.97 44.17
N THR A 6 -22.15 8.31 44.15
CA THR A 6 -22.39 9.11 42.95
C THR A 6 -21.31 8.89 41.88
N GLN A 7 -20.04 8.77 42.28
CA GLN A 7 -18.94 8.44 41.36
C GLN A 7 -19.06 7.01 40.82
N TYR A 8 -19.48 6.05 41.65
CA TYR A 8 -19.74 4.67 41.23
C TYR A 8 -20.90 4.58 40.22
N LEU A 9 -22.02 5.28 40.47
CA LEU A 9 -23.18 5.29 39.58
C LEU A 9 -22.89 5.98 38.25
N LYS A 10 -22.10 7.07 38.25
CA LYS A 10 -21.63 7.72 37.02
C LYS A 10 -20.70 6.80 36.22
N SER A 11 -19.76 6.12 36.90
CA SER A 11 -18.87 5.12 36.28
C SER A 11 -19.64 3.94 35.68
N TRP A 12 -20.63 3.41 36.41
CA TRP A 12 -21.48 2.30 35.95
C TRP A 12 -22.37 2.68 34.75
N SER A 13 -22.99 3.86 34.80
CA SER A 13 -23.77 4.42 33.68
C SER A 13 -22.90 4.65 32.43
N GLY A 14 -21.67 5.15 32.61
CA GLY A 14 -20.69 5.31 31.54
C GLY A 14 -20.31 3.99 30.88
N ARG A 15 -19.92 2.98 31.68
CA ARG A 15 -19.58 1.63 31.19
C ARG A 15 -20.74 0.97 30.45
N LYS A 16 -21.98 1.14 30.93
CA LYS A 16 -23.16 0.61 30.25
C LYS A 16 -23.37 1.27 28.88
N LYS A 17 -23.24 2.60 28.80
CA LYS A 17 -23.35 3.33 27.52
C LYS A 17 -22.27 2.93 26.53
N GLU A 18 -21.04 2.76 27.00
CA GLU A 18 -19.92 2.32 26.16
C GLU A 18 -20.15 0.91 25.59
N LYS A 19 -20.62 -0.02 26.43
CA LYS A 19 -20.95 -1.38 26.00
C LYS A 19 -22.06 -1.42 24.94
N GLU A 20 -23.12 -0.62 25.11
CA GLU A 20 -24.17 -0.49 24.10
C GLU A 20 -23.65 0.12 22.79
N ARG A 21 -22.72 1.09 22.89
CA ARG A 21 -22.09 1.69 21.71
C ARG A 21 -21.23 0.69 20.95
N LYS A 22 -20.37 -0.08 21.64
CA LYS A 22 -19.56 -1.16 21.04
C LYS A 22 -20.43 -2.20 20.35
N LYS A 23 -21.53 -2.61 21.00
CA LYS A 23 -22.49 -3.57 20.42
C LYS A 23 -23.15 -3.05 19.15
N ARG A 24 -23.54 -1.78 19.12
CA ARG A 24 -24.11 -1.15 17.93
C ARG A 24 -23.10 -1.15 16.77
N TRP A 25 -21.87 -0.71 17.01
CA TRP A 25 -20.82 -0.74 16.00
C TRP A 25 -20.52 -2.15 15.50
N PHE A 26 -20.47 -3.13 16.39
CA PHE A 26 -20.27 -4.52 16.00
C PHE A 26 -21.35 -5.01 15.03
N LEU A 27 -22.62 -4.67 15.27
CA LEU A 27 -23.73 -5.06 14.40
C LEU A 27 -23.69 -4.32 13.06
N GLU A 28 -23.50 -3.00 13.06
CA GLU A 28 -23.46 -2.17 11.85
C GLU A 28 -22.26 -2.53 10.95
N ASN A 29 -21.07 -2.59 11.53
CA ASN A 29 -19.87 -2.97 10.78
C ASN A 29 -19.92 -4.43 10.33
N GLY A 30 -20.47 -5.31 11.18
CA GLY A 30 -20.61 -6.73 10.87
C GLY A 30 -21.55 -6.99 9.70
N SER A 31 -22.68 -6.26 9.60
CA SER A 31 -23.58 -6.40 8.45
C SER A 31 -22.93 -5.95 7.15
N LEU A 32 -22.27 -4.78 7.14
CA LEU A 32 -21.60 -4.24 5.96
C LEU A 32 -20.45 -5.15 5.49
N LEU A 33 -19.63 -5.65 6.42
CA LEU A 33 -18.57 -6.60 6.09
C LEU A 33 -19.13 -7.91 5.52
N LEU A 34 -20.24 -8.42 6.07
CA LEU A 34 -20.86 -9.65 5.58
C LEU A 34 -21.42 -9.48 4.17
N GLU A 35 -22.09 -8.36 3.88
CA GLU A 35 -22.59 -8.02 2.55
C GLU A 35 -21.45 -8.00 1.52
N GLU A 36 -20.34 -7.34 1.84
CA GLU A 36 -19.17 -7.25 0.96
C GLU A 36 -18.49 -8.62 0.74
N LEU A 37 -18.33 -9.43 1.80
CA LEU A 37 -17.79 -10.78 1.69
C LEU A 37 -18.64 -11.70 0.82
N ILE A 38 -19.98 -11.59 0.91
CA ILE A 38 -20.92 -12.33 0.07
C ILE A 38 -20.79 -11.88 -1.39
N SER A 39 -20.72 -10.57 -1.63
CA SER A 39 -20.56 -9.98 -2.96
C SER A 39 -19.27 -10.43 -3.66
N ASP A 40 -18.13 -10.39 -2.97
CA ASP A 40 -16.83 -10.73 -3.57
C ASP A 40 -16.61 -12.25 -3.72
N SER A 41 -16.92 -13.01 -2.67
CA SER A 41 -16.44 -14.40 -2.50
C SER A 41 -17.53 -15.40 -2.10
N ASN A 42 -18.80 -15.01 -2.17
CA ASN A 42 -19.94 -15.81 -1.70
C ASN A 42 -19.76 -16.26 -0.23
N GLY A 43 -19.15 -15.39 0.59
CA GLY A 43 -18.88 -15.61 2.01
C GLY A 43 -17.70 -16.52 2.33
N LYS A 44 -16.92 -16.96 1.32
CA LYS A 44 -15.75 -17.82 1.52
C LYS A 44 -14.48 -16.99 1.67
N SER A 45 -13.98 -16.88 2.90
CA SER A 45 -12.73 -16.16 3.21
C SER A 45 -11.78 -16.99 4.08
N ILE A 46 -10.54 -16.50 4.23
CA ILE A 46 -9.64 -17.01 5.27
C ILE A 46 -10.24 -16.76 6.67
N PRO A 47 -9.81 -17.49 7.71
CA PRO A 47 -10.24 -17.18 9.07
C PRO A 47 -9.86 -15.75 9.47
N ILE A 48 -10.85 -14.89 9.70
CA ILE A 48 -10.69 -13.52 10.20
C ILE A 48 -10.91 -13.56 11.72
N ARG A 49 -9.84 -13.39 12.51
CA ARG A 49 -9.96 -13.35 13.98
C ARG A 49 -10.71 -12.09 14.40
N SER A 50 -11.70 -12.24 15.29
CA SER A 50 -12.31 -11.10 15.96
C SER A 50 -11.44 -10.69 17.14
N PHE A 51 -11.02 -9.42 17.16
CA PHE A 51 -10.27 -8.82 18.26
C PHE A 51 -11.18 -7.90 19.08
N PRO A 52 -11.31 -8.10 20.41
CA PRO A 52 -12.04 -7.16 21.27
C PRO A 52 -11.40 -5.77 21.25
N SER A 53 -12.20 -4.70 21.35
CA SER A 53 -11.66 -3.33 21.33
C SER A 53 -10.64 -3.09 22.44
N ASP A 54 -10.84 -3.70 23.60
CA ASP A 54 -10.00 -3.49 24.78
C ASP A 54 -8.58 -4.03 24.55
N GLN A 55 -8.47 -5.15 23.83
CA GLN A 55 -7.18 -5.74 23.43
C GLN A 55 -6.45 -4.84 22.42
N ILE A 56 -7.17 -4.23 21.48
CA ILE A 56 -6.59 -3.28 20.52
C ILE A 56 -6.12 -2.00 21.21
N LEU A 57 -6.92 -1.47 22.14
CA LEU A 57 -6.57 -0.29 22.93
C LEU A 57 -5.34 -0.54 23.80
N GLU A 58 -5.26 -1.70 24.46
CA GLU A 58 -4.07 -2.09 25.23
C GLU A 58 -2.83 -2.22 24.34
N ALA A 59 -2.94 -2.95 23.23
CA ALA A 59 -1.83 -3.20 22.31
C ALA A 59 -1.23 -1.93 21.68
N THR A 60 -2.05 -0.90 21.49
CA THR A 60 -1.65 0.38 20.87
C THR A 60 -1.44 1.50 21.88
N ASN A 61 -1.50 1.20 23.18
CA ASN A 61 -1.51 2.18 24.26
C ASN A 61 -2.52 3.33 24.00
N ASN A 62 -3.75 2.97 23.62
CA ASN A 62 -4.82 3.88 23.20
C ASN A 62 -4.45 4.70 21.94
N PHE A 63 -3.81 4.06 20.95
CA PHE A 63 -3.33 4.69 19.72
C PHE A 63 -2.34 5.84 19.96
N ASP A 64 -1.45 5.66 20.93
CA ASP A 64 -0.42 6.64 21.29
C ASP A 64 0.61 6.84 20.15
N SER A 65 1.24 8.01 20.12
CA SER A 65 2.24 8.35 19.10
C SER A 65 3.49 7.47 19.15
N SER A 66 3.82 6.87 20.30
CA SER A 66 4.91 5.90 20.42
C SER A 66 4.68 4.61 19.61
N CYS A 67 3.42 4.29 19.31
CA CYS A 67 3.02 3.14 18.52
C CYS A 67 2.85 3.47 17.04
N PHE A 68 2.97 4.74 16.64
CA PHE A 68 2.73 5.18 15.26
C PHE A 68 3.77 4.61 14.29
N VAL A 69 3.31 4.20 13.11
CA VAL A 69 4.16 3.70 12.01
C VAL A 69 4.10 4.65 10.82
N SER A 70 2.90 4.92 10.31
CA SER A 70 2.69 5.82 9.17
C SER A 70 1.24 6.30 9.11
N GLU A 71 0.97 7.31 8.30
CA GLU A 71 -0.39 7.76 8.00
C GLU A 71 -0.58 7.96 6.50
N ASP A 72 -1.81 7.74 6.05
CA ASP A 72 -2.32 8.20 4.77
C ASP A 72 -3.50 9.15 5.04
N ALA A 73 -4.13 9.69 3.99
CA ALA A 73 -5.23 10.63 4.08
C ALA A 73 -6.36 10.12 4.98
N TYR A 74 -6.69 8.83 4.96
CA TYR A 74 -7.90 8.28 5.59
C TYR A 74 -7.65 7.35 6.77
N TYR A 75 -6.42 6.93 7.01
CA TYR A 75 -6.09 5.96 8.04
C TYR A 75 -4.68 6.15 8.59
N LYS A 76 -4.43 5.52 9.73
CA LYS A 76 -3.12 5.47 10.38
C LYS A 76 -2.72 4.03 10.67
N TRP A 77 -1.45 3.75 10.53
CA TRP A 77 -0.81 2.50 10.90
C TRP A 77 -0.15 2.63 12.26
N TYR A 78 -0.35 1.61 13.09
CA TYR A 78 0.25 1.48 14.41
C TYR A 78 0.91 0.11 14.54
N ARG A 79 2.00 0.04 15.29
CA ARG A 79 2.49 -1.20 15.86
C ARG A 79 1.69 -1.49 17.12
N GLY A 80 1.40 -2.76 17.38
CA GLY A 80 0.88 -3.17 18.68
C GLY A 80 1.26 -4.59 19.03
N ASP A 81 1.33 -4.88 20.32
CA ASP A 81 1.67 -6.20 20.86
C ASP A 81 0.45 -6.80 21.55
N ILE A 82 0.05 -8.00 21.13
CA ILE A 82 -1.07 -8.75 21.69
C ILE A 82 -0.56 -10.15 22.06
N GLU A 83 -0.65 -10.52 23.34
CA GLU A 83 -0.24 -11.86 23.83
C GLU A 83 1.20 -12.20 23.40
N ASP A 84 2.15 -11.29 23.65
CA ASP A 84 3.59 -11.39 23.29
C ASP A 84 3.89 -11.53 21.79
N ARG A 85 2.92 -11.21 20.92
CA ARG A 85 3.12 -11.17 19.48
C ARG A 85 2.89 -9.76 18.94
N SER A 86 3.84 -9.26 18.14
CA SER A 86 3.69 -7.99 17.44
C SER A 86 2.75 -8.10 16.24
N TYR A 87 2.06 -7.01 15.94
CA TYR A 87 1.12 -6.84 14.82
C TYR A 87 1.25 -5.44 14.21
N MET A 88 0.79 -5.31 12.97
CA MET A 88 0.49 -4.01 12.35
C MET A 88 -1.02 -3.76 12.42
N ILE A 89 -1.42 -2.60 12.93
CA ILE A 89 -2.81 -2.24 13.22
C ILE A 89 -3.18 -1.02 12.39
N LYS A 90 -4.19 -1.15 11.52
CA LYS A 90 -4.69 -0.05 10.67
C LYS A 90 -5.98 0.50 11.26
N LYS A 91 -6.00 1.81 11.54
CA LYS A 91 -7.15 2.53 12.10
C LYS A 91 -7.60 3.62 11.13
N PHE A 92 -8.87 3.59 10.73
CA PHE A 92 -9.46 4.64 9.89
C PHE A 92 -9.82 5.91 10.68
N SER A 93 -9.83 7.05 9.99
CA SER A 93 -10.12 8.37 10.55
C SER A 93 -11.60 8.68 10.49
N GLU A 94 -12.22 8.88 11.66
CA GLU A 94 -13.67 9.06 11.81
C GLU A 94 -14.23 10.30 11.12
N ASP A 95 -13.43 11.37 11.06
CA ASP A 95 -13.78 12.67 10.49
C ASP A 95 -13.61 12.73 8.96
N LYS A 96 -12.76 11.86 8.41
CA LYS A 96 -12.41 11.87 6.97
C LYS A 96 -13.14 10.80 6.16
N VAL A 97 -13.47 9.66 6.77
CA VAL A 97 -14.21 8.59 6.10
C VAL A 97 -15.69 8.92 6.15
N THR A 98 -16.22 9.45 5.04
CA THR A 98 -17.63 9.86 4.91
C THR A 98 -18.21 9.44 3.56
N GLY A 99 -19.53 9.25 3.50
CA GLY A 99 -20.25 8.91 2.27
C GLY A 99 -19.66 7.69 1.57
N HIS A 100 -19.33 7.84 0.28
CA HIS A 100 -18.80 6.76 -0.57
C HIS A 100 -17.42 6.22 -0.15
N ARG A 101 -16.72 6.87 0.79
CA ARG A 101 -15.46 6.36 1.35
C ARG A 101 -15.67 5.22 2.36
N VAL A 102 -16.90 5.02 2.84
CA VAL A 102 -17.22 3.94 3.78
C VAL A 102 -17.07 2.56 3.11
N GLU A 103 -17.51 2.42 1.86
CA GLU A 103 -17.39 1.17 1.09
C GLU A 103 -15.93 0.72 0.93
N GLU A 104 -15.02 1.67 0.75
CA GLU A 104 -13.58 1.42 0.57
C GLU A 104 -12.94 0.77 1.81
N VAL A 105 -13.48 1.03 3.00
CA VAL A 105 -13.04 0.38 4.25
C VAL A 105 -13.32 -1.12 4.22
N TYR A 106 -14.52 -1.51 3.77
CA TYR A 106 -14.91 -2.92 3.74
C TYR A 106 -14.27 -3.67 2.58
N ASN A 107 -14.15 -3.00 1.43
CA ASN A 107 -13.38 -3.50 0.29
C ASN A 107 -11.93 -3.82 0.69
N ASP A 108 -11.27 -2.95 1.47
CA ASP A 108 -9.92 -3.21 1.98
C ASP A 108 -9.84 -4.49 2.81
N ILE A 109 -10.80 -4.72 3.71
CA ILE A 109 -10.85 -5.93 4.55
C ILE A 109 -11.00 -7.18 3.68
N VAL A 110 -11.98 -7.17 2.77
CA VAL A 110 -12.33 -8.33 1.94
C VAL A 110 -11.21 -8.69 0.97
N LEU A 111 -10.67 -7.70 0.27
CA LEU A 111 -9.56 -7.94 -0.66
C LEU A 111 -8.28 -8.29 0.09
N SER A 112 -7.98 -7.67 1.24
CA SER A 112 -6.83 -8.06 2.06
C SER A 112 -6.95 -9.50 2.55
N ALA A 113 -8.14 -9.93 2.98
CA ALA A 113 -8.40 -11.33 3.34
C ALA A 113 -8.18 -12.28 2.16
N ARG A 114 -8.62 -11.89 0.95
CA ARG A 114 -8.44 -12.68 -0.27
C ARG A 114 -6.99 -12.79 -0.72
N MET A 115 -6.21 -11.71 -0.62
CA MET A 115 -4.81 -11.68 -1.06
C MET A 115 -3.82 -12.28 -0.04
N SER A 116 -4.27 -12.47 1.21
CA SER A 116 -3.47 -12.97 2.34
C SER A 116 -2.80 -14.34 2.16
N ASN A 117 -3.15 -15.10 1.12
CA ASN A 117 -2.51 -16.37 0.79
C ASN A 117 -1.26 -16.21 -0.10
N HIS A 118 -1.03 -15.02 -0.66
CA HIS A 118 0.13 -14.74 -1.50
C HIS A 118 1.24 -14.04 -0.70
N ASN A 119 2.47 -14.52 -0.81
CA ASN A 119 3.59 -14.07 0.04
C ASN A 119 3.91 -12.57 -0.08
N ASN A 120 3.66 -11.96 -1.25
CA ASN A 120 3.93 -10.54 -1.48
C ASN A 120 2.81 -9.57 -1.06
N PHE A 121 1.80 -10.04 -0.32
CA PHE A 121 0.78 -9.20 0.31
C PHE A 121 0.91 -9.24 1.82
N LEU A 122 0.60 -8.11 2.46
CA LEU A 122 0.55 -8.03 3.91
C LEU A 122 -0.66 -8.84 4.41
N LYS A 123 -0.41 -9.92 5.14
CA LYS A 123 -1.46 -10.83 5.58
C LYS A 123 -2.39 -10.20 6.61
N LEU A 124 -3.69 -10.16 6.30
CA LEU A 124 -4.74 -9.85 7.27
C LEU A 124 -4.92 -11.05 8.22
N LEU A 125 -4.90 -10.78 9.52
CA LEU A 125 -5.09 -11.79 10.57
C LEU A 125 -6.46 -11.67 11.24
N GLY A 126 -7.03 -10.47 11.24
CA GLY A 126 -8.34 -10.24 11.81
C GLY A 126 -8.71 -8.76 11.84
N CYS A 127 -9.79 -8.46 12.53
CA CYS A 127 -10.25 -7.10 12.76
C CYS A 127 -11.04 -6.98 14.07
N SER A 128 -11.14 -5.76 14.59
CA SER A 128 -12.10 -5.38 15.60
C SER A 128 -13.23 -4.58 14.96
N LEU A 129 -14.47 -5.01 15.19
CA LEU A 129 -15.68 -4.34 14.69
C LEU A 129 -16.32 -3.43 15.73
N GLU A 130 -15.72 -3.31 16.92
CA GLU A 130 -16.25 -2.58 18.08
C GLU A 130 -15.79 -1.11 18.11
N PHE A 131 -15.44 -0.56 16.95
CA PHE A 131 -15.01 0.83 16.73
C PHE A 131 -15.94 1.50 15.70
N PRO A 132 -15.94 2.84 15.57
CA PRO A 132 -16.74 3.55 14.57
C PRO A 132 -16.59 3.02 13.14
N PHE A 133 -15.35 2.68 12.77
CA PHE A 133 -15.01 1.88 11.60
C PHE A 133 -14.15 0.68 12.05
N PRO A 134 -14.15 -0.44 11.33
CA PRO A 134 -13.30 -1.58 11.66
C PRO A 134 -11.83 -1.19 11.85
N VAL A 135 -11.20 -1.75 12.88
CA VAL A 135 -9.74 -1.66 13.08
C VAL A 135 -9.12 -2.98 12.63
N LEU A 136 -8.23 -2.92 11.64
CA LEU A 136 -7.69 -4.12 11.00
C LEU A 136 -6.37 -4.51 11.66
N VAL A 137 -6.14 -5.83 11.77
CA VAL A 137 -4.94 -6.40 12.40
C VAL A 137 -4.25 -7.30 11.38
N PHE A 138 -3.01 -6.97 11.07
CA PHE A 138 -2.16 -7.63 10.09
C PHE A 138 -0.96 -8.29 10.74
N GLU A 139 -0.29 -9.17 9.99
CA GLU A 139 1.01 -9.70 10.38
C GLU A 139 2.04 -8.58 10.60
N PHE A 140 3.03 -8.85 11.45
CA PHE A 140 4.10 -7.89 11.71
C PHE A 140 5.11 -7.83 10.57
N ALA A 141 5.36 -6.63 10.07
CA ALA A 141 6.40 -6.34 9.09
C ALA A 141 7.60 -5.67 9.77
N GLY A 142 8.60 -6.48 10.15
CA GLY A 142 9.68 -6.04 11.05
C GLY A 142 10.57 -4.91 10.54
N ASN A 143 10.62 -4.65 9.23
CA ASN A 143 11.38 -3.56 8.64
C ASN A 143 10.52 -2.33 8.30
N GLY A 144 9.23 -2.34 8.69
CA GLY A 144 8.32 -1.21 8.51
C GLY A 144 7.79 -1.07 7.09
N VAL A 145 7.47 0.16 6.71
CA VAL A 145 6.89 0.55 5.42
C VAL A 145 7.86 1.46 4.67
N LEU A 146 7.86 1.40 3.34
CA LEU A 146 8.69 2.31 2.56
C LEU A 146 8.20 3.75 2.68
N ASN A 147 9.14 4.69 2.80
CA ASN A 147 8.85 6.12 2.77
C ASN A 147 8.70 6.66 1.33
N GLU A 148 8.40 7.95 1.19
CA GLU A 148 8.20 8.61 -0.11
C GLU A 148 9.41 8.54 -1.06
N ARG A 149 10.59 8.17 -0.55
CA ARG A 149 11.85 8.02 -1.30
C ARG A 149 12.21 6.56 -1.57
N GLY A 150 11.32 5.62 -1.25
CA GLY A 150 11.56 4.19 -1.39
C GLY A 150 12.63 3.65 -0.43
N GLY A 151 12.91 4.36 0.65
CA GLY A 151 13.74 3.95 1.78
C GLY A 151 12.91 3.53 2.98
N ILE A 152 13.54 3.39 4.14
CA ILE A 152 12.85 3.18 5.43
C ILE A 152 13.24 4.30 6.40
N SER A 153 12.34 4.67 7.30
CA SER A 153 12.65 5.62 8.37
C SER A 153 13.04 4.85 9.64
N VAL A 154 14.28 5.04 10.11
CA VAL A 154 14.80 4.41 11.33
C VAL A 154 15.08 5.51 12.34
N ASN A 155 14.41 5.48 13.49
CA ASN A 155 14.54 6.50 14.54
C ASN A 155 14.30 7.95 14.06
N GLY A 156 13.45 8.13 13.04
CA GLY A 156 13.18 9.44 12.44
C GLY A 156 14.18 9.88 11.38
N GLU A 157 15.23 9.09 11.10
CA GLU A 157 16.16 9.33 10.02
C GLU A 157 15.83 8.44 8.81
N ASP A 158 15.71 9.05 7.63
CA ASP A 158 15.48 8.32 6.39
C ASP A 158 16.75 7.61 5.94
N SER A 159 16.66 6.30 5.80
CA SER A 159 17.73 5.44 5.30
C SER A 159 17.44 5.00 3.87
N LEU A 160 18.42 5.20 2.99
CA LEU A 160 18.37 4.68 1.63
C LEU A 160 18.76 3.20 1.62
N LEU A 161 17.99 2.39 0.90
CA LEU A 161 18.29 0.97 0.73
C LEU A 161 19.38 0.75 -0.35
N PRO A 162 20.22 -0.31 -0.22
CA PRO A 162 21.15 -0.69 -1.28
C PRO A 162 20.44 -1.03 -2.60
N TRP A 163 21.11 -0.81 -3.73
CA TRP A 163 20.53 -1.02 -5.06
C TRP A 163 19.94 -2.42 -5.26
N GLY A 164 20.67 -3.48 -4.88
CA GLY A 164 20.19 -4.85 -5.05
C GLY A 164 18.87 -5.12 -4.31
N LEU A 165 18.68 -4.49 -3.15
CA LEU A 165 17.44 -4.59 -2.39
C LEU A 165 16.30 -3.79 -3.05
N ARG A 166 16.56 -2.59 -3.56
CA ARG A 166 15.57 -1.79 -4.33
C ARG A 166 15.08 -2.54 -5.56
N LEU A 167 15.98 -3.21 -6.28
CA LEU A 167 15.65 -4.04 -7.44
C LEU A 167 14.79 -5.26 -7.03
N LYS A 168 15.17 -5.96 -5.94
CA LYS A 168 14.35 -7.05 -5.37
C LYS A 168 12.94 -6.55 -5.03
N ILE A 169 12.83 -5.41 -4.36
CA ILE A 169 11.55 -4.79 -3.99
C ILE A 169 10.72 -4.48 -5.23
N GLY A 170 11.28 -3.79 -6.23
CA GLY A 170 10.57 -3.48 -7.47
C GLY A 170 10.04 -4.72 -8.18
N LYS A 171 10.83 -5.79 -8.24
CA LYS A 171 10.41 -7.09 -8.80
C LYS A 171 9.29 -7.74 -7.99
N GLU A 172 9.36 -7.73 -6.66
CA GLU A 172 8.33 -8.34 -5.82
C GLU A 172 7.01 -7.54 -5.80
N ILE A 173 7.07 -6.19 -5.90
CA ILE A 173 5.89 -5.37 -6.17
C ILE A 173 5.28 -5.76 -7.52
N ALA A 174 6.09 -5.90 -8.56
CA ALA A 174 5.62 -6.31 -9.89
C ALA A 174 4.92 -7.68 -9.88
N ASN A 175 5.43 -8.62 -9.08
CA ASN A 175 4.78 -9.92 -8.87
C ASN A 175 3.43 -9.78 -8.16
N ALA A 176 3.35 -8.95 -7.12
CA ALA A 176 2.10 -8.69 -6.39
C ALA A 176 1.03 -8.08 -7.30
N VAL A 177 1.37 -7.04 -8.07
CA VAL A 177 0.42 -6.41 -9.01
C VAL A 177 0.01 -7.38 -10.12
N THR A 178 0.95 -8.16 -10.64
CA THR A 178 0.64 -9.24 -11.62
C THR A 178 -0.35 -10.25 -11.05
N TYR A 179 -0.22 -10.61 -9.77
CA TYR A 179 -1.14 -11.52 -9.10
C TYR A 179 -2.58 -10.94 -9.06
N LEU A 180 -2.74 -9.66 -8.72
CA LEU A 180 -4.06 -8.99 -8.77
C LEU A 180 -4.70 -9.06 -10.17
N HIS A 181 -3.88 -8.85 -11.20
CA HIS A 181 -4.37 -8.76 -12.58
C HIS A 181 -4.69 -10.12 -13.21
N MET A 182 -4.06 -11.21 -12.74
CA MET A 182 -4.07 -12.48 -13.47
C MET A 182 -4.52 -13.71 -12.67
N ALA A 183 -4.50 -13.67 -11.34
CA ALA A 183 -4.76 -14.86 -10.54
C ALA A 183 -6.24 -15.24 -10.43
N PHE A 184 -7.14 -14.37 -10.87
CA PHE A 184 -8.59 -14.52 -10.71
C PHE A 184 -9.35 -14.29 -12.02
N PRO A 185 -10.57 -14.84 -12.18
CA PRO A 185 -11.41 -14.59 -13.37
C PRO A 185 -11.78 -13.12 -13.57
N LYS A 186 -11.95 -12.38 -12.47
CA LYS A 186 -12.12 -10.93 -12.46
C LYS A 186 -10.76 -10.28 -12.21
N ILE A 187 -10.37 -9.36 -13.08
CA ILE A 187 -9.12 -8.60 -12.95
C ILE A 187 -9.32 -7.60 -11.80
N ILE A 188 -8.42 -7.62 -10.81
CA ILE A 188 -8.45 -6.66 -9.69
C ILE A 188 -7.42 -5.58 -9.98
N ILE A 189 -7.83 -4.32 -10.05
CA ILE A 189 -6.95 -3.17 -10.27
C ILE A 189 -6.79 -2.41 -8.96
N HIS A 190 -5.57 -2.21 -8.49
CA HIS A 190 -5.26 -1.61 -7.20
C HIS A 190 -5.55 -0.10 -7.16
N ARG A 191 -5.22 0.62 -8.24
CA ARG A 191 -5.36 2.07 -8.46
C ARG A 191 -4.56 2.99 -7.53
N ASP A 192 -3.71 2.46 -6.67
CA ASP A 192 -2.88 3.27 -5.77
C ASP A 192 -1.55 2.57 -5.40
N VAL A 193 -0.86 2.02 -6.39
CA VAL A 193 0.46 1.40 -6.19
C VAL A 193 1.50 2.50 -5.94
N LYS A 194 2.01 2.56 -4.72
CA LYS A 194 3.05 3.52 -4.29
C LYS A 194 3.90 2.94 -3.15
N PRO A 195 5.11 3.47 -2.90
CA PRO A 195 5.99 2.96 -1.84
C PRO A 195 5.34 2.90 -0.45
N MET A 196 4.52 3.90 -0.10
CA MET A 196 3.87 3.99 1.22
C MET A 196 2.85 2.87 1.50
N HIS A 197 2.54 2.03 0.51
CA HIS A 197 1.72 0.82 0.64
C HIS A 197 2.54 -0.47 0.64
N VAL A 198 3.87 -0.37 0.69
CA VAL A 198 4.79 -1.50 0.61
C VAL A 198 5.48 -1.67 1.95
N PHE A 199 5.04 -2.66 2.69
CA PHE A 199 5.71 -3.11 3.91
C PHE A 199 6.84 -4.09 3.58
N LEU A 200 7.79 -4.20 4.51
CA LEU A 200 8.92 -5.11 4.43
C LEU A 200 8.94 -6.01 5.67
N ASP A 201 8.85 -7.32 5.44
CA ASP A 201 9.05 -8.29 6.52
C ASP A 201 10.52 -8.34 6.97
N SER A 202 10.82 -9.12 8.02
CA SER A 202 12.18 -9.25 8.56
C SER A 202 13.21 -9.80 7.57
N ASN A 203 12.78 -10.46 6.48
CA ASN A 203 13.62 -10.99 5.42
C ASN A 203 13.71 -10.04 4.21
N TRP A 204 13.26 -8.79 4.37
CA TRP A 204 13.20 -7.79 3.31
C TRP A 204 12.35 -8.24 2.12
N THR A 205 11.30 -9.02 2.38
CA THR A 205 10.31 -9.40 1.38
C THR A 205 9.16 -8.41 1.40
N VAL A 206 8.73 -8.01 0.20
CA VAL A 206 7.64 -7.06 -0.02
C VAL A 206 6.33 -7.62 0.48
N LYS A 207 5.54 -6.76 1.12
CA LYS A 207 4.20 -6.98 1.62
C LYS A 207 3.33 -5.81 1.16
N LEU A 208 2.77 -5.91 -0.03
CA LEU A 208 1.84 -4.92 -0.57
C LEU A 208 0.56 -4.89 0.28
N SER A 209 0.10 -3.70 0.62
CA SER A 209 -1.07 -3.46 1.47
C SER A 209 -1.96 -2.36 0.86
N ASP A 210 -3.02 -2.02 1.59
CA ASP A 210 -4.02 -1.01 1.23
C ASP A 210 -4.73 -1.23 -0.10
N LEU A 211 -5.70 -2.14 -0.07
CA LEU A 211 -6.54 -2.46 -1.21
C LEU A 211 -7.83 -1.62 -1.21
N SER A 212 -7.95 -0.59 -0.37
CA SER A 212 -9.15 0.23 -0.18
C SER A 212 -9.72 0.78 -1.49
N PHE A 213 -8.87 1.27 -2.39
CA PHE A 213 -9.29 1.85 -3.68
C PHE A 213 -9.36 0.83 -4.82
N SER A 214 -9.06 -0.44 -4.55
CA SER A 214 -9.04 -1.46 -5.58
C SER A 214 -10.44 -1.73 -6.12
N ILE A 215 -10.55 -2.07 -7.39
CA ILE A 215 -11.82 -2.49 -8.00
C ILE A 215 -11.65 -3.77 -8.78
N SER A 216 -12.72 -4.57 -8.85
CA SER A 216 -12.79 -5.76 -9.69
C SER A 216 -13.48 -5.43 -11.00
N LEU A 217 -12.83 -5.71 -12.13
CA LEU A 217 -13.47 -5.64 -13.43
C LEU A 217 -14.47 -6.80 -13.59
N PRO A 218 -15.62 -6.60 -14.27
CA PRO A 218 -16.50 -7.69 -14.64
C PRO A 218 -15.74 -8.75 -15.46
N GLU A 219 -16.11 -10.01 -15.29
CA GLU A 219 -15.44 -11.12 -15.99
C GLU A 219 -15.48 -10.92 -17.52
N GLY A 220 -14.35 -11.16 -18.17
CA GLY A 220 -14.19 -10.97 -19.62
C GLY A 220 -14.10 -9.50 -20.08
N LYS A 221 -14.15 -8.52 -19.16
CA LYS A 221 -13.89 -7.11 -19.46
C LYS A 221 -12.48 -6.72 -19.03
N THR A 222 -11.81 -5.93 -19.86
CA THR A 222 -10.48 -5.35 -19.60
C THR A 222 -10.54 -3.85 -19.26
N ARG A 223 -11.75 -3.29 -19.22
CA ARG A 223 -11.98 -1.87 -18.98
C ARG A 223 -13.35 -1.66 -18.35
N ILE A 224 -13.44 -0.71 -17.42
CA ILE A 224 -14.70 -0.20 -16.85
C ILE A 224 -14.63 1.31 -16.70
N GLU A 225 -15.77 1.99 -16.80
CA GLU A 225 -15.89 3.40 -16.41
C GLU A 225 -15.95 3.48 -14.89
N ALA A 226 -15.05 4.24 -14.27
CA ALA A 226 -15.07 4.49 -12.84
C ALA A 226 -16.08 5.58 -12.53
N GLU A 227 -16.88 5.37 -11.48
CA GLU A 227 -17.81 6.37 -10.95
C GLU A 227 -17.10 7.65 -10.48
N ARG A 228 -15.81 7.53 -10.14
CA ARG A 228 -14.99 8.61 -9.60
C ARG A 228 -13.51 8.35 -9.83
N ILE A 229 -12.79 9.43 -10.10
CA ILE A 229 -11.32 9.44 -10.13
C ILE A 229 -10.80 9.40 -8.70
N ILE A 230 -10.07 8.33 -8.38
CA ILE A 230 -9.41 8.12 -7.09
C ILE A 230 -7.98 7.66 -7.36
N GLY A 231 -7.04 8.14 -6.55
CA GLY A 231 -5.64 7.72 -6.50
C GLY A 231 -4.78 8.83 -5.88
N THR A 232 -3.49 8.56 -5.76
CA THR A 232 -2.52 9.54 -5.23
C THR A 232 -1.95 10.41 -6.34
N PHE A 233 -1.96 11.74 -6.13
CA PHE A 233 -1.34 12.68 -7.07
C PHE A 233 0.13 12.32 -7.35
N GLY A 234 0.56 12.43 -8.61
CA GLY A 234 1.89 12.01 -9.07
C GLY A 234 1.99 10.54 -9.46
N TYR A 235 1.22 9.65 -8.83
CA TYR A 235 1.09 8.23 -9.21
C TYR A 235 -0.13 7.96 -10.09
N LEU A 236 -1.13 8.85 -10.03
CA LEU A 236 -2.37 8.76 -10.80
C LEU A 236 -2.07 8.76 -12.31
N ASP A 237 -2.56 7.73 -13.00
CA ASP A 237 -2.45 7.62 -14.46
C ASP A 237 -3.19 8.78 -15.14
N PRO A 238 -2.49 9.60 -15.96
CA PRO A 238 -3.11 10.72 -16.66
C PRO A 238 -4.19 10.29 -17.64
N LEU A 239 -4.09 9.09 -18.24
CA LEU A 239 -5.11 8.59 -19.16
C LEU A 239 -6.40 8.23 -18.42
N TYR A 240 -6.29 7.53 -17.29
CA TYR A 240 -7.41 7.29 -16.39
C TYR A 240 -8.01 8.60 -15.88
N HIS A 241 -7.19 9.56 -15.42
CA HIS A 241 -7.67 10.86 -14.96
C HIS A 241 -8.46 11.61 -16.05
N ALA A 242 -7.99 11.57 -17.30
CA ALA A 242 -8.64 12.27 -18.42
C ALA A 242 -9.91 11.56 -18.93
N THR A 243 -9.96 10.22 -18.83
CA THR A 243 -11.02 9.44 -19.48
C THR A 243 -12.03 8.84 -18.50
N SER A 244 -11.70 8.77 -17.21
CA SER A 244 -12.44 8.03 -16.18
C SER A 244 -12.54 6.52 -16.39
N PHE A 245 -11.75 5.96 -17.32
CA PHE A 245 -11.73 4.52 -17.53
C PHE A 245 -10.54 3.86 -16.85
N VAL A 246 -10.84 2.78 -16.12
CA VAL A 246 -9.83 1.96 -15.46
C VAL A 246 -9.54 0.76 -16.34
N THR A 247 -8.26 0.50 -16.55
CA THR A 247 -7.70 -0.70 -17.21
C THR A 247 -6.58 -1.26 -16.34
N GLU A 248 -6.02 -2.42 -16.70
CA GLU A 248 -4.82 -2.92 -16.03
C GLU A 248 -3.62 -1.97 -16.14
N TYR A 249 -3.61 -1.11 -17.18
CA TYR A 249 -2.52 -0.17 -17.43
C TYR A 249 -2.52 1.03 -16.49
N THR A 250 -3.65 1.30 -15.81
CA THR A 250 -3.71 2.29 -14.73
C THR A 250 -2.73 1.94 -13.61
N ASP A 251 -2.64 0.65 -13.24
CA ASP A 251 -1.66 0.19 -12.25
C ASP A 251 -0.24 0.18 -12.84
N VAL A 252 -0.07 -0.20 -14.12
CA VAL A 252 1.26 -0.22 -14.78
C VAL A 252 1.91 1.16 -14.75
N TYR A 253 1.15 2.23 -15.01
CA TYR A 253 1.65 3.59 -14.91
C TYR A 253 2.13 3.91 -13.48
N SER A 254 1.26 3.68 -12.48
CA SER A 254 1.60 3.94 -11.07
C SER A 254 2.81 3.14 -10.59
N PHE A 255 2.93 1.89 -11.07
CA PHE A 255 4.12 1.05 -10.84
C PHE A 255 5.38 1.65 -11.47
N GLY A 256 5.29 2.18 -12.70
CA GLY A 256 6.42 2.85 -13.35
C GLY A 256 6.94 4.03 -12.52
N ILE A 257 6.04 4.86 -12.00
CA ILE A 257 6.39 5.95 -11.07
C ILE A 257 6.99 5.41 -9.77
N CYS A 258 6.41 4.37 -9.17
CA CYS A 258 6.96 3.71 -7.99
C CYS A 258 8.38 3.18 -8.23
N LEU A 259 8.65 2.62 -9.42
CA LEU A 259 9.98 2.15 -9.81
C LEU A 259 10.95 3.32 -9.97
N LEU A 260 10.54 4.46 -10.50
CA LEU A 260 11.38 5.67 -10.55
C LEU A 260 11.73 6.17 -9.14
N VAL A 261 10.79 6.14 -8.19
CA VAL A 261 11.08 6.50 -6.79
C VAL A 261 12.10 5.53 -6.19
N LEU A 262 11.93 4.23 -6.42
CA LEU A 262 12.90 3.22 -5.96
C LEU A 262 14.27 3.43 -6.58
N VAL A 263 14.37 3.76 -7.87
CA VAL A 263 15.66 3.99 -8.54
C VAL A 263 16.33 5.28 -8.05
N THR A 264 15.58 6.39 -8.03
CA THR A 264 16.15 7.72 -7.77
C THR A 264 16.42 7.99 -6.29
N GLY A 265 15.66 7.36 -5.39
CA GLY A 265 15.65 7.78 -3.98
C GLY A 265 15.01 9.16 -3.75
N LYS A 266 14.22 9.65 -4.71
CA LYS A 266 13.55 10.95 -4.65
C LYS A 266 12.04 10.80 -4.48
N PRO A 267 11.37 11.76 -3.81
CA PRO A 267 9.91 11.79 -3.77
C PRO A 267 9.30 12.02 -5.16
N VAL A 268 8.01 11.69 -5.30
CA VAL A 268 7.27 11.84 -6.57
C VAL A 268 7.19 13.30 -7.06
N VAL A 269 7.23 14.25 -6.12
CA VAL A 269 7.38 15.69 -6.38
C VAL A 269 8.74 16.14 -5.87
N ILE A 270 9.57 16.68 -6.76
CA ILE A 270 10.93 17.12 -6.48
C ILE A 270 10.95 18.65 -6.45
N ALA A 271 11.59 19.25 -5.44
CA ALA A 271 11.84 20.69 -5.44
C ALA A 271 12.87 21.05 -6.53
N GLY A 272 12.48 21.91 -7.48
CA GLY A 272 13.38 22.47 -8.49
C GLY A 272 14.39 23.46 -7.90
N SER A 273 15.51 23.64 -8.60
CA SER A 273 16.53 24.63 -8.22
C SER A 273 16.07 26.08 -8.39
N ASP A 274 15.06 26.28 -9.24
CA ASP A 274 14.34 27.53 -9.48
C ASP A 274 13.21 27.77 -8.46
N GLY A 275 12.95 26.81 -7.58
CA GLY A 275 11.86 26.84 -6.59
C GLY A 275 10.56 26.22 -7.09
N ASP A 276 10.46 25.84 -8.37
CA ASP A 276 9.26 25.22 -8.92
C ASP A 276 9.27 23.70 -8.72
N PRO A 277 8.17 23.10 -8.24
CA PRO A 277 8.10 21.65 -8.07
C PRO A 277 8.02 20.95 -9.43
N HIS A 278 8.83 19.90 -9.62
CA HIS A 278 8.80 19.06 -10.80
C HIS A 278 8.35 17.64 -10.45
N GLY A 279 7.61 17.00 -11.36
CA GLY A 279 7.29 15.58 -11.24
C GLY A 279 8.55 14.72 -11.47
N ILE A 280 8.66 13.61 -10.74
CA ILE A 280 9.76 12.66 -10.92
C ILE A 280 9.87 12.14 -12.36
N LEU A 281 8.73 11.93 -13.04
CA LEU A 281 8.72 11.47 -14.43
C LEU A 281 9.40 12.48 -15.36
N SER A 282 9.00 13.75 -15.31
CA SER A 282 9.61 14.82 -16.14
C SER A 282 11.10 14.99 -15.85
N TYR A 283 11.50 14.88 -14.57
CA TYR A 283 12.90 14.94 -14.17
C TYR A 283 13.72 13.82 -14.80
N VAL A 284 13.25 12.57 -14.73
CA VAL A 284 13.95 11.41 -15.27
C VAL A 284 13.96 11.43 -16.81
N VAL A 285 12.86 11.83 -17.46
CA VAL A 285 12.80 12.01 -18.93
C VAL A 285 13.86 13.02 -19.38
N GLY A 286 14.00 14.16 -18.69
CA GLY A 286 15.03 15.14 -18.98
C GLY A 286 16.44 14.57 -18.88
N LEU A 287 16.74 13.76 -17.85
CA LEU A 287 18.04 13.08 -17.75
C LEU A 287 18.24 12.05 -18.87
N TRP A 288 17.20 11.29 -19.20
CA TRP A 288 17.24 10.25 -20.22
C TRP A 288 17.54 10.82 -21.60
N GLU A 289 16.80 11.85 -22.03
CA GLU A 289 16.94 12.50 -23.34
C GLU A 289 18.31 13.18 -23.50
N ASN A 290 18.91 13.66 -22.41
CA ASN A 290 20.23 14.28 -22.41
C ASN A 290 21.38 13.27 -22.26
N GLY A 291 21.12 11.97 -22.25
CA GLY A 291 22.15 10.92 -22.10
C GLY A 291 22.78 10.87 -20.70
N LYS A 292 22.09 11.40 -19.69
CA LYS A 292 22.54 11.54 -18.29
C LYS A 292 21.85 10.57 -17.34
N VAL A 293 21.42 9.41 -17.83
CA VAL A 293 20.75 8.39 -17.01
C VAL A 293 21.58 7.95 -15.81
N ASN A 294 22.92 8.00 -15.89
CA ASN A 294 23.81 7.69 -14.78
C ASN A 294 23.69 8.67 -13.59
N GLU A 295 23.11 9.86 -13.80
CA GLU A 295 22.83 10.87 -12.76
C GLU A 295 21.49 10.63 -12.05
N VAL A 296 20.71 9.61 -12.45
CA VAL A 296 19.38 9.33 -11.88
C VAL A 296 19.44 8.87 -10.43
N LEU A 297 20.52 8.20 -10.04
CA LEU A 297 20.69 7.62 -8.72
C LEU A 297 21.02 8.67 -7.67
N ASP A 298 20.55 8.44 -6.45
CA ASP A 298 21.07 9.17 -5.30
C ASP A 298 22.61 8.99 -5.22
N PRO A 299 23.37 10.08 -5.00
CA PRO A 299 24.83 10.00 -4.91
C PRO A 299 25.35 9.03 -3.85
N MET A 300 24.58 8.75 -2.78
CA MET A 300 24.96 7.75 -1.78
C MET A 300 24.81 6.32 -2.31
N ILE A 301 23.80 6.05 -3.13
CA ILE A 301 23.63 4.74 -3.79
C ILE A 301 24.67 4.57 -4.88
N ALA A 302 24.94 5.62 -5.66
CA ALA A 302 25.82 5.58 -6.82
C ALA A 302 27.30 5.26 -6.49
N LYS A 303 27.75 5.52 -5.26
CA LYS A 303 29.12 5.25 -4.81
C LYS A 303 29.47 3.77 -4.76
N ASP A 304 28.49 2.93 -4.41
CA ASP A 304 28.72 1.53 -4.07
C ASP A 304 28.30 0.55 -5.17
N ILE A 305 27.90 1.04 -6.35
CA ILE A 305 27.44 0.19 -7.45
C ILE A 305 28.54 -0.19 -8.44
N THR A 306 28.53 -1.46 -8.84
CA THR A 306 29.37 -2.04 -9.89
C THR A 306 28.94 -1.58 -11.29
N SER A 307 29.77 -1.83 -12.31
CA SER A 307 29.41 -1.58 -13.71
C SER A 307 28.17 -2.35 -14.15
N VAL A 308 28.02 -3.61 -13.73
CA VAL A 308 26.83 -4.43 -14.01
C VAL A 308 25.59 -3.81 -13.39
N GLN A 309 25.70 -3.33 -12.15
CA GLN A 309 24.59 -2.65 -11.47
C GLN A 309 24.22 -1.33 -12.15
N LYS A 310 25.18 -0.57 -12.71
CA LYS A 310 24.86 0.61 -13.55
C LYS A 310 24.01 0.23 -14.75
N SER A 311 24.37 -0.84 -15.47
CA SER A 311 23.53 -1.34 -16.57
C SER A 311 22.13 -1.75 -16.09
N GLN A 312 22.01 -2.42 -14.94
CA GLN A 312 20.70 -2.75 -14.35
C GLN A 312 19.86 -1.51 -14.08
N VAL A 313 20.48 -0.45 -13.56
CA VAL A 313 19.81 0.83 -13.31
C VAL A 313 19.28 1.41 -14.62
N GLU A 314 20.11 1.48 -15.66
CA GLU A 314 19.70 1.99 -16.97
C GLU A 314 18.52 1.20 -17.57
N MET A 315 18.56 -0.14 -17.47
CA MET A 315 17.45 -0.99 -17.92
C MET A 315 16.17 -0.79 -17.08
N CYS A 316 16.31 -0.63 -15.76
CA CYS A 316 15.17 -0.32 -14.88
C CYS A 316 14.55 1.02 -15.20
N VAL A 317 15.35 2.06 -15.48
CA VAL A 317 14.86 3.37 -15.92
C VAL A 317 14.12 3.23 -17.25
N GLY A 318 14.71 2.56 -18.25
CA GLY A 318 14.06 2.35 -19.54
C GLY A 318 12.74 1.56 -19.44
N LEU A 319 12.68 0.56 -18.55
CA LEU A 319 11.44 -0.17 -18.26
C LEU A 319 10.41 0.72 -17.55
N ALA A 320 10.81 1.51 -16.56
CA ALA A 320 9.92 2.43 -15.86
C ALA A 320 9.32 3.48 -16.81
N LEU A 321 10.13 4.08 -17.69
CA LEU A 321 9.67 5.03 -18.69
C LEU A 321 8.65 4.42 -19.66
N ARG A 322 8.88 3.19 -20.13
CA ARG A 322 7.89 2.47 -20.96
C ARG A 322 6.58 2.18 -20.21
N CYS A 323 6.64 1.89 -18.91
CA CYS A 323 5.44 1.72 -18.09
C CYS A 323 4.65 3.04 -17.95
N CYS A 324 5.34 4.18 -18.01
CA CYS A 324 4.78 5.52 -17.88
C CYS A 324 4.37 6.17 -19.22
N GLU A 325 4.38 5.42 -20.33
CA GLU A 325 3.96 5.95 -21.64
C GLU A 325 2.54 6.52 -21.59
N ALA A 326 2.28 7.56 -22.39
CA ALA A 326 1.00 8.27 -22.34
C ALA A 326 -0.20 7.42 -22.82
N ARG A 327 0.05 6.41 -23.65
CA ARG A 327 -0.98 5.53 -24.22
C ARG A 327 -0.79 4.09 -23.75
N ASP A 328 -1.89 3.45 -23.38
CA ASP A 328 -1.92 2.05 -22.93
C ASP A 328 -1.23 1.07 -23.88
N GLU A 329 -1.40 1.25 -25.19
CA GLU A 329 -0.82 0.37 -26.23
C GLU A 329 0.71 0.32 -26.21
N TYR A 330 1.38 1.34 -25.66
CA TYR A 330 2.83 1.41 -25.53
C TYR A 330 3.33 0.95 -24.17
N ARG A 331 2.43 0.75 -23.20
CA ARG A 331 2.77 0.22 -21.89
C ARG A 331 2.86 -1.32 -21.97
N PRO A 332 3.93 -1.94 -21.46
CA PRO A 332 3.95 -3.40 -21.33
C PRO A 332 2.87 -3.87 -20.35
N LYS A 333 2.37 -5.10 -20.54
CA LYS A 333 1.52 -5.73 -19.52
C LYS A 333 2.33 -5.99 -18.25
N MET A 334 1.69 -5.96 -17.09
CA MET A 334 2.39 -6.12 -15.80
C MET A 334 3.19 -7.42 -15.69
N ILE A 335 2.69 -8.52 -16.28
CA ILE A 335 3.43 -9.80 -16.37
C ILE A 335 4.72 -9.70 -17.19
N GLN A 336 4.77 -8.87 -18.22
CA GLN A 336 5.97 -8.63 -19.02
C GLN A 336 6.97 -7.80 -18.21
N VAL A 337 6.48 -6.77 -17.50
CA VAL A 337 7.28 -5.96 -16.57
C VAL A 337 7.95 -6.85 -15.51
N ALA A 338 7.18 -7.73 -14.86
CA ALA A 338 7.69 -8.65 -13.85
C ALA A 338 8.74 -9.62 -14.41
N LYS A 339 8.53 -10.16 -15.62
CA LYS A 339 9.49 -11.02 -16.32
C LYS A 339 10.78 -10.28 -16.66
N GLU A 340 10.69 -9.06 -17.14
CA GLU A 340 11.85 -8.26 -17.50
C GLU A 340 12.67 -7.87 -16.26
N LEU A 341 12.03 -7.45 -15.17
CA LEU A 341 12.72 -7.19 -13.89
C LEU A 341 13.45 -8.43 -13.36
N LYS A 342 12.86 -9.62 -13.53
CA LYS A 342 13.52 -10.88 -13.18
C LYS A 342 14.76 -11.13 -14.04
N LEU A 343 14.73 -10.81 -15.33
CA LEU A 343 15.91 -10.90 -16.20
C LEU A 343 16.98 -9.88 -15.81
N ILE A 344 16.58 -8.63 -15.55
CA ILE A 344 17.49 -7.56 -15.10
C ILE A 344 18.21 -7.98 -13.82
N GLU A 345 17.49 -8.50 -12.82
CA GLU A 345 18.07 -8.99 -11.56
C GLU A 345 19.05 -10.16 -11.79
N ALA A 346 18.76 -11.06 -12.73
CA ALA A 346 19.56 -12.25 -13.01
C ALA A 346 20.93 -11.94 -13.65
N LEU A 347 21.12 -10.78 -14.28
CA LEU A 347 22.38 -10.39 -14.93
C LEU A 347 23.60 -10.39 -13.98
N LEU A 348 23.40 -10.35 -12.67
CA LEU A 348 24.47 -10.45 -11.66
C LEU A 348 24.96 -11.90 -11.43
N ARG A 349 24.17 -12.91 -11.80
CA ARG A 349 24.47 -14.33 -11.50
C ARG A 349 25.37 -14.98 -12.55
N ASP A 350 25.47 -14.40 -13.74
CA ASP A 350 26.26 -14.97 -14.86
C ASP A 350 27.69 -14.42 -14.92
N THR A 351 28.11 -13.60 -13.94
CA THR A 351 29.45 -12.99 -13.87
C THR A 351 30.27 -13.44 -12.65
N SER A 352 29.83 -14.45 -11.89
CA SER A 352 30.52 -14.97 -10.70
C SER A 352 31.14 -16.34 -10.92
#